data_AF-S8DJX0-F1
#
_entry.id   AF-S8DJX0-F1
#
_cell.length_a   1.000
_cell.length_b   1.000
_cell.length_c   1.000
_cell.angle_alpha   90.00
_cell.angle_beta   90.00
_cell.angle_gamma   90.00
#
_symmetry.space_group_name_H-M   'P 1'
#
loop_
_entity.id
_entity.type
_entity.pdbx_description
1 polymer ?
#
loop_
_entity_poly.entity_id
_entity_poly.type
_entity_poly.pdbx_seq_one_letter_code
_entity_poly.pdbx_strand_id
1 'polypeptide(L)'
;MLIVDSTGVHELQVKWCGCPNAPAPTDQLLDSGLFPASQRVPRTCFTFRVLDDFMLNNLECKVTAMSYYRKLRRLTNPAFPHEVPVR
;
A
#
# COMPACT_ATOMS: atom_id res chain seq x y z
N MET A 1 1.75 -1.76 10.23
CA MET A 1 2.02 -1.07 8.95
C MET A 1 0.85 -1.34 8.04
N LEU A 2 0.40 -0.32 7.31
CA LEU A 2 -0.74 -0.42 6.40
C LEU A 2 -0.22 -0.78 5.00
N ILE A 3 -0.65 -1.90 4.46
CA ILE A 3 -0.28 -2.37 3.13
C ILE A 3 -1.50 -2.27 2.23
N VAL A 4 -1.39 -1.46 1.19
CA VAL A 4 -2.42 -1.30 0.18
C VAL A 4 -2.10 -2.23 -0.98
N ASP A 5 -3.04 -3.11 -1.29
CA ASP A 5 -2.95 -4.08 -2.38
C ASP A 5 -4.23 -4.02 -3.23
N SER A 6 -4.22 -4.61 -4.43
CA SER A 6 -5.40 -4.64 -5.31
C SER A 6 -6.60 -5.40 -4.70
N THR A 7 -6.36 -6.26 -3.70
CA THR A 7 -7.40 -6.93 -2.92
C THR A 7 -8.02 -6.06 -1.82
N GLY A 8 -7.36 -4.98 -1.42
CA GLY A 8 -7.80 -4.13 -0.31
C GLY A 8 -6.66 -3.58 0.53
N VAL A 9 -7.00 -3.13 1.74
CA VAL A 9 -6.09 -2.51 2.70
C VAL A 9 -5.88 -3.46 3.87
N HIS A 10 -4.62 -3.80 4.14
CA HIS A 10 -4.22 -4.81 5.12
C HIS A 10 -3.35 -4.17 6.20
N GLU A 11 -3.65 -4.44 7.48
CA GLU A 11 -2.79 -3.99 8.58
C GLU A 11 -1.93 -5.16 9.07
N LEU A 12 -0.63 -5.12 8.76
CA LEU A 12 0.34 -6.17 9.10
C LEU A 12 1.48 -5.65 9.97
N GLN A 13 2.05 -6.53 10.79
CA GLN A 13 3.29 -6.24 11.52
C GLN A 13 4.50 -6.52 10.62
N VAL A 14 5.33 -5.51 10.39
CA VAL A 14 6.58 -5.64 9.64
C VAL A 14 7.74 -5.64 10.62
N LYS A 15 8.63 -6.62 10.50
CA LYS A 15 9.87 -6.72 11.29
C LYS A 15 11.04 -6.42 10.39
N TRP A 16 11.89 -5.48 10.81
CA TRP A 16 13.11 -5.13 10.10
C TRP A 16 14.20 -6.16 10.33
N CYS A 17 14.99 -6.43 9.29
CA CYS A 17 16.20 -7.22 9.39
C CYS A 17 17.25 -6.46 10.21
N GLY A 18 17.83 -7.12 11.20
CA GLY A 18 18.86 -6.58 12.10
C GLY A 18 20.27 -7.10 11.82
N CYS A 19 20.51 -7.70 10.65
CA CYS A 19 21.83 -8.22 10.29
C CYS A 19 22.87 -7.08 10.15
N PRO A 20 24.19 -7.36 10.33
CA PRO A 20 25.25 -6.35 10.29
C PRO A 20 25.32 -5.53 8.99
N ASN A 21 24.92 -6.14 7.86
CA ASN A 21 24.85 -5.50 6.54
C ASN A 21 23.41 -5.35 6.05
N ALA A 22 22.43 -5.27 6.96
CA ALA A 22 21.04 -5.09 6.57
C ALA A 22 20.88 -3.75 5.85
N PRO A 23 20.19 -3.73 4.69
CA PRO A 23 19.97 -2.49 3.95
C PRO A 23 18.98 -1.58 4.70
N ALA A 24 18.83 -0.33 4.26
CA ALA A 24 17.95 0.61 4.95
C ALA A 24 16.49 0.11 4.95
N PRO A 25 15.63 0.54 5.89
CA PRO A 25 14.23 0.09 5.95
C PRO A 25 13.47 0.26 4.62
N THR A 26 13.72 1.36 3.91
CA THR A 26 13.14 1.61 2.58
C THR A 26 13.55 0.54 1.57
N ASP A 27 14.83 0.17 1.56
CA ASP A 27 15.38 -0.84 0.65
C ASP A 27 14.85 -2.23 1.01
N GLN A 28 14.78 -2.56 2.30
CA GLN A 28 14.18 -3.82 2.77
C GLN A 28 12.71 -3.96 2.32
N LEU A 29 11.95 -2.86 2.29
CA LEU A 29 10.59 -2.86 1.75
C LEU A 29 10.58 -3.09 0.23
N LEU A 30 11.42 -2.37 -0.50
CA LEU A 30 11.50 -2.48 -1.96
C LEU A 30 11.90 -3.90 -2.38
N ASP A 31 12.90 -4.49 -1.72
CA ASP A 31 13.33 -5.87 -1.92
C ASP A 31 12.20 -6.87 -1.63
N SER A 32 11.28 -6.54 -0.73
CA SER A 32 10.09 -7.34 -0.43
C SER A 32 8.90 -7.09 -1.38
N GLY A 33 9.06 -6.26 -2.42
CA GLY A 33 7.98 -5.92 -3.35
C GLY A 33 6.99 -4.87 -2.82
N LEU A 34 7.37 -4.12 -1.79
CA LEU A 34 6.56 -3.09 -1.16
C LEU A 34 7.14 -1.69 -1.43
N PHE A 35 6.35 -0.83 -2.04
CA PHE A 35 6.69 0.56 -2.28
C PHE A 35 6.23 1.45 -1.11
N PRO A 36 7.13 2.08 -0.35
CA PRO A 36 6.74 2.91 0.78
C PRO A 36 6.08 4.22 0.33
N ALA A 37 5.01 4.62 1.03
CA ALA A 37 4.37 5.93 0.82
C ALA A 37 5.25 7.11 1.29
N SER A 38 6.16 6.85 2.23
CA SER A 38 7.09 7.83 2.79
C SER A 38 8.46 7.20 3.00
N GLN A 39 9.51 7.94 2.65
CA GLN A 39 10.90 7.48 2.77
C GLN A 39 11.45 7.55 4.20
N ARG A 40 10.86 8.37 5.09
CA ARG A 40 11.40 8.58 6.45
C ARG A 40 10.81 7.64 7.49
N VAL A 41 9.49 7.52 7.51
CA VAL A 41 8.76 6.64 8.43
C VAL A 41 7.62 6.00 7.64
N PRO A 42 7.86 4.87 6.98
CA PRO A 42 6.83 4.21 6.21
C PRO A 42 5.79 3.64 7.19
N ARG A 43 4.66 4.32 7.33
CA ARG A 43 3.47 3.79 8.02
C ARG A 43 2.55 3.04 7.06
N THR A 44 2.63 3.43 5.79
CA THR A 44 1.82 2.95 4.68
C THR A 44 2.74 2.52 3.53
N CYS A 45 2.45 1.39 2.92
CA CYS A 45 3.15 0.81 1.78
C CYS A 45 2.14 0.34 0.74
N PHE A 46 2.56 0.30 -0.52
CA PHE A 46 1.76 -0.15 -1.66
C PHE A 46 2.45 -1.36 -2.29
N THR A 47 1.69 -2.38 -2.69
CA THR A 47 2.25 -3.41 -3.57
C THR A 47 2.45 -2.83 -4.97
N PHE A 48 3.47 -3.29 -5.72
CA PHE A 48 3.62 -2.87 -7.12
C PHE A 48 2.37 -3.19 -7.95
N ARG A 49 1.71 -4.31 -7.64
CA ARG A 49 0.43 -4.70 -8.27
C ARG A 49 -0.67 -3.65 -8.15
N VAL A 50 -0.82 -3.00 -7.00
CA VAL A 50 -1.84 -1.95 -6.84
C VAL A 50 -1.46 -0.66 -7.55
N LEU A 51 -0.16 -0.38 -7.67
CA LEU A 51 0.34 0.77 -8.43
C LEU A 51 0.08 0.58 -9.92
N ASP A 52 0.33 -0.61 -10.45
CA ASP A 52 0.06 -0.95 -11.86
C ASP A 52 -1.44 -0.93 -12.17
N ASP A 53 -2.28 -1.52 -11.30
CA ASP A 53 -3.75 -1.46 -11.47
C ASP A 53 -4.25 -0.01 -11.40
N PHE A 54 -3.75 0.80 -10.46
CA PHE A 54 -4.11 2.22 -10.40
C PHE A 54 -3.68 2.96 -11.67
N MET A 55 -2.46 2.73 -12.16
CA MET A 55 -1.94 3.39 -13.37
C MET A 55 -2.84 3.10 -14.58
N LEU A 56 -3.25 1.85 -14.77
CA LEU A 56 -4.15 1.45 -15.86
C LEU A 56 -5.54 2.09 -15.70
N ASN A 57 -6.12 2.05 -14.50
CA ASN A 57 -7.42 2.68 -14.22
C ASN A 57 -7.39 4.21 -14.38
N ASN A 58 -6.25 4.84 -14.05
CA ASN A 58 -6.06 6.27 -14.24
C ASN A 58 -5.94 6.63 -15.73
N LEU A 59 -5.19 5.83 -16.50
CA LEU A 59 -4.99 6.04 -17.93
C LEU A 59 -6.30 5.84 -18.72
N GLU A 60 -6.95 4.69 -18.55
CA GLU A 60 -8.11 4.29 -19.36
C GLU A 60 -9.41 4.95 -18.90
N CYS A 61 -9.63 5.01 -17.58
CA CYS A 61 -10.91 5.41 -17.01
C CYS A 61 -10.86 6.78 -16.31
N LYS A 62 -9.70 7.48 -16.34
CA LYS A 62 -9.49 8.78 -15.68
C LYS A 62 -9.82 8.75 -14.19
N VAL A 63 -9.64 7.58 -13.56
CA VAL A 63 -9.95 7.40 -12.14
C VAL A 63 -8.93 8.17 -11.32
N THR A 64 -9.41 9.03 -10.42
CA THR A 64 -8.53 9.73 -9.46
C THR A 64 -8.02 8.77 -8.39
N ALA A 65 -6.86 9.07 -7.81
CA ALA A 65 -6.30 8.27 -6.70
C ALA A 65 -7.29 8.12 -5.54
N MET A 66 -8.05 9.17 -5.22
CA MET A 66 -9.07 9.13 -4.16
C MET A 66 -10.24 8.22 -4.51
N SER A 67 -10.75 8.26 -5.74
CA SER A 67 -11.82 7.35 -6.18
C SER A 67 -11.36 5.90 -6.20
N TYR A 68 -10.12 5.66 -6.65
CA TYR A 68 -9.51 4.33 -6.61
C TYR A 68 -9.33 3.82 -5.18
N TYR A 69 -8.84 4.66 -4.27
CA TYR A 69 -8.72 4.30 -2.86
C TYR A 69 -10.08 4.01 -2.21
N ARG A 70 -11.14 4.76 -2.58
CA ARG A 70 -12.51 4.44 -2.14
C ARG A 70 -12.99 3.06 -2.63
N LYS A 71 -12.64 2.66 -3.86
CA LYS A 71 -12.88 1.29 -4.36
C LYS A 71 -12.16 0.27 -3.48
N LEU A 72 -10.89 0.48 -3.17
CA LEU A 72 -10.12 -0.43 -2.29
C LEU A 72 -10.72 -0.54 -0.89
N ARG A 73 -11.20 0.57 -0.30
CA ARG A 73 -11.89 0.54 1.00
C ARG A 73 -13.15 -0.31 0.96
N ARG A 74 -13.93 -0.23 -0.12
CA ARG A 74 -15.12 -1.08 -0.30
C ARG A 74 -14.78 -2.55 -0.50
N LEU A 75 -13.66 -2.86 -1.17
CA LEU A 75 -13.16 -4.24 -1.27
C LEU A 75 -12.73 -4.79 0.10
N THR A 76 -12.12 -3.93 0.93
CA THR A 76 -11.63 -4.31 2.27
C THR A 76 -12.77 -4.57 3.26
N ASN A 77 -13.71 -3.62 3.35
CA ASN A 77 -14.89 -3.75 4.20
C ASN A 77 -16.11 -3.22 3.44
N PRO A 78 -16.90 -4.10 2.80
CA PRO A 78 -18.07 -3.70 2.02
C PRO A 78 -19.16 -3.03 2.86
N ALA A 79 -19.35 -3.47 4.11
CA ALA A 79 -20.39 -2.97 5.00
C ALA A 79 -20.02 -1.61 5.60
N PHE A 80 -18.77 -1.45 6.03
CA PHE A 80 -18.27 -0.25 6.69
C PHE A 80 -16.95 0.23 6.07
N PRO A 81 -16.96 0.70 4.81
CA PRO A 81 -15.74 1.14 4.13
C PRO A 81 -15.10 2.35 4.82
N HIS A 82 -15.88 3.10 5.59
CA HIS A 82 -15.42 4.26 6.35
C HIS A 82 -14.50 3.90 7.53
N GLU A 83 -14.58 2.67 8.04
CA GLU A 83 -13.74 2.17 9.14
C GLU A 83 -12.37 1.69 8.68
N VAL A 84 -12.17 1.50 7.36
CA VAL A 84 -10.87 1.13 6.80
C VAL A 84 -9.85 2.23 7.13
N PRO A 85 -8.74 1.91 7.79
CA PRO A 85 -7.79 2.89 8.30
C PRO A 85 -7.11 3.68 7.18
N VAL A 86 -6.84 4.96 7.46
CA VAL A 86 -6.05 5.87 6.63
C VAL A 86 -4.92 6.40 7.52
N ARG A 87 -3.66 6.13 7.19
CA ARG A 87 -2.50 6.47 8.03
C ARG A 87 -1.41 7.18 7.24
#